data_AF-A0AAU2BY33-F1
#
_entry.id   AF-A0AAU2BY33-F1
#
_cell.length_a   1.000
_cell.length_b   1.000
_cell.length_c   1.000
_cell.angle_alpha   90.00
_cell.angle_beta   90.00
_cell.angle_gamma   90.00
#
_symmetry.space_group_name_H-M   'P 1'
#
loop_
_entity.id
_entity.type
_entity.pdbx_description
1 polymer ?
#
loop_
_entity_poly.entity_id
_entity_poly.type
_entity_poly.pdbx_seq_one_letter_code
_entity_poly.pdbx_strand_id
1 'polypeptide(L)'
;MQEEVRERAAPLVRLVQRHREPVVVQAVRSATAATIAYVIALRLSPEALPLTAPLTALLVVQVTLYATLTNGIRRVNAVVAGVLVAIAFSLLVGLTWWSLALLIVSSLAVGHLVRVDEYVPEVAISAMLVLGVTTVGDTAWARVVETLIGAFVGLGCNLLLPPPVWVEEAGESIEGLARRLRQLMLRIGEEASGRTPVEQAAARLHEARRLDHDIVQVDAALRQAEDSLRFNPRVREGLLHRVVLRTGLDTLEICTVVLRVLARTLTDLAKEREPQPLFPDGTGEVVERLLSEVADAVVSFAVLVTTSVSLNADAAEERLTAELRQAAATRDKLAQLLLEQLQHDARQWQLHGAVLTEATRIIDELDTEHRSRRLLEELDRNSREQRERMPRLNRLRERLGVQDQLWRSRTGFGRRSS
;
A
#
# COMPACT_ATOMS: atom_id res chain seq x y z
N MET A 1 -17.35 20.04 -40.68
CA MET A 1 -17.84 18.67 -40.42
C MET A 1 -16.95 17.87 -39.46
N GLN A 2 -15.61 17.97 -39.47
CA GLN A 2 -14.77 17.29 -38.46
C GLN A 2 -14.66 18.01 -37.10
N GLU A 3 -14.87 19.33 -37.04
CA GLU A 3 -14.92 20.08 -35.77
C GLU A 3 -16.20 19.83 -34.97
N GLU A 4 -17.37 19.75 -35.62
CA GLU A 4 -18.66 19.48 -34.95
C GLU A 4 -18.73 18.08 -34.30
N VAL A 5 -17.99 17.10 -34.83
CA VAL A 5 -17.91 15.75 -34.24
C VAL A 5 -17.04 15.76 -32.98
N ARG A 6 -15.98 16.59 -32.93
CA ARG A 6 -15.14 16.76 -31.74
C ARG A 6 -15.89 17.49 -30.61
N GLU A 7 -16.73 18.46 -30.94
CA GLU A 7 -17.52 19.22 -29.97
C GLU A 7 -18.63 18.38 -29.31
N ARG A 8 -19.27 17.48 -30.07
CA ARG A 8 -20.26 16.53 -29.52
C ARG A 8 -19.65 15.35 -28.75
N ALA A 9 -18.39 15.01 -29.02
CA ALA A 9 -17.67 13.97 -28.29
C ALA A 9 -17.10 14.47 -26.94
N ALA A 10 -16.85 15.77 -26.79
CA ALA A 10 -16.32 16.36 -25.55
C ALA A 10 -17.15 16.08 -24.27
N PRO A 11 -18.51 16.18 -24.28
CA PRO A 11 -19.30 15.83 -23.10
C PRO A 11 -19.34 14.32 -22.82
N LEU A 12 -19.29 13.48 -23.85
CA LEU A 12 -19.26 12.01 -23.71
C LEU A 12 -17.90 11.52 -23.20
N VAL A 13 -16.80 12.12 -23.65
CA VAL A 13 -15.44 11.85 -23.14
C VAL A 13 -15.32 12.31 -21.69
N ARG A 14 -15.92 13.44 -21.31
CA ARG A 14 -15.98 13.89 -19.90
C ARG A 14 -16.85 12.99 -19.01
N LEU A 15 -17.93 12.42 -19.53
CA LEU A 15 -18.76 11.43 -18.83
C LEU A 15 -18.03 10.09 -18.65
N VAL A 16 -17.29 9.63 -19.66
CA VAL A 16 -16.46 8.42 -19.59
C VAL A 16 -15.23 8.62 -18.67
N GLN A 17 -14.65 9.83 -18.64
CA GLN A 17 -13.60 10.19 -17.68
C GLN A 17 -14.13 10.32 -16.24
N ARG A 18 -15.36 10.80 -16.05
CA ARG A 18 -16.01 10.84 -14.73
C ARG A 18 -16.40 9.45 -14.22
N HIS A 19 -16.62 8.49 -15.11
CA HIS A 19 -16.73 7.07 -14.77
C HIS A 19 -15.43 6.41 -14.28
N ARG A 20 -14.29 7.11 -14.30
CA ARG A 20 -13.07 6.68 -13.61
C ARG A 20 -12.94 7.20 -12.18
N GLU A 21 -13.88 8.01 -11.68
CA GLU A 21 -13.88 8.35 -10.26
C GLU A 21 -14.18 7.09 -9.45
N PRO A 22 -13.28 6.66 -8.55
CA PRO A 22 -13.43 5.40 -7.80
C PRO A 22 -14.74 5.35 -7.01
N VAL A 23 -15.24 6.53 -6.59
CA VAL A 23 -16.51 6.70 -5.88
C VAL A 23 -17.72 6.31 -6.72
N VAL A 24 -17.77 6.70 -8.01
CA VAL A 24 -18.90 6.41 -8.90
C VAL A 24 -18.93 4.91 -9.25
N VAL A 25 -17.76 4.34 -9.53
CA VAL A 25 -17.62 2.89 -9.79
C VAL A 25 -18.04 2.08 -8.56
N GLN A 26 -17.62 2.50 -7.37
CA GLN A 26 -17.99 1.85 -6.12
C GLN A 26 -19.49 1.97 -5.80
N ALA A 27 -20.10 3.12 -6.06
CA ALA A 27 -21.54 3.32 -5.88
C ALA A 27 -22.37 2.42 -6.80
N VAL A 28 -22.04 2.41 -8.11
CA VAL A 28 -22.72 1.55 -9.10
C VAL A 28 -22.53 0.07 -8.78
N ARG A 29 -21.33 -0.33 -8.33
CA ARG A 29 -21.04 -1.70 -7.91
C ARG A 29 -21.88 -2.11 -6.70
N SER A 30 -21.94 -1.24 -5.68
CA SER A 30 -22.69 -1.50 -4.45
C SER A 30 -24.19 -1.59 -4.71
N ALA A 31 -24.72 -0.70 -5.57
CA ALA A 31 -26.11 -0.75 -6.01
C ALA A 31 -26.41 -2.04 -6.78
N THR A 32 -25.56 -2.43 -7.73
CA THR A 32 -25.74 -3.64 -8.54
C THR A 32 -25.73 -4.90 -7.66
N ALA A 33 -24.80 -4.99 -6.71
CA ALA A 33 -24.72 -6.12 -5.79
C ALA A 33 -25.94 -6.20 -4.85
N ALA A 34 -26.40 -5.07 -4.33
CA ALA A 34 -27.61 -5.00 -3.52
C ALA A 34 -28.85 -5.43 -4.32
N THR A 35 -29.00 -4.96 -5.56
CA THR A 35 -30.11 -5.35 -6.45
C THR A 35 -30.08 -6.85 -6.77
N ILE A 36 -28.91 -7.42 -7.08
CA ILE A 36 -28.78 -8.86 -7.34
C ILE A 36 -29.14 -9.67 -6.09
N ALA A 37 -28.68 -9.25 -4.92
CA ALA A 37 -28.99 -9.93 -3.66
C ALA A 37 -30.49 -9.90 -3.35
N TYR A 38 -31.15 -8.77 -3.61
CA TYR A 38 -32.59 -8.63 -3.45
C TYR A 38 -33.37 -9.54 -4.41
N VAL A 39 -33.01 -9.57 -5.70
CA VAL A 39 -33.67 -10.41 -6.70
C VAL A 39 -33.51 -11.91 -6.39
N ILE A 40 -32.34 -12.31 -5.89
CA ILE A 40 -32.09 -13.69 -5.47
C ILE A 40 -32.90 -14.04 -4.21
N ALA A 41 -32.94 -13.14 -3.23
CA ALA A 41 -33.70 -13.34 -2.01
C ALA A 41 -35.21 -13.43 -2.26
N LEU A 42 -35.76 -12.66 -3.22
CA LEU A 42 -37.17 -12.77 -3.64
C LEU A 42 -37.55 -14.15 -4.19
N ARG A 43 -36.59 -14.93 -4.72
CA ARG A 43 -36.85 -16.26 -5.28
C ARG A 43 -36.64 -17.40 -4.28
N LEU A 44 -35.90 -17.15 -3.19
CA LEU A 44 -35.43 -18.18 -2.26
C LEU A 44 -35.96 -18.00 -0.83
N SER A 45 -36.32 -16.77 -0.43
CA SER A 45 -36.87 -16.46 0.90
C SER A 45 -38.40 -16.53 0.86
N PRO A 46 -39.04 -17.14 1.87
CA PRO A 46 -40.50 -17.15 2.01
C PRO A 46 -41.08 -15.80 2.51
N GLU A 47 -40.25 -14.81 2.86
CA GLU A 47 -40.71 -13.48 3.29
C GLU A 47 -41.16 -12.58 2.12
N ALA A 48 -42.24 -11.82 2.34
CA ALA A 48 -42.81 -10.92 1.33
C ALA A 48 -41.90 -9.73 0.96
N LEU A 49 -40.93 -9.37 1.82
CA LEU A 49 -40.05 -8.21 1.60
C LEU A 49 -38.63 -8.45 2.18
N PRO A 50 -37.72 -9.14 1.46
CA PRO A 50 -36.40 -9.51 1.97
C PRO A 50 -35.41 -8.32 2.00
N LEU A 51 -35.63 -7.44 2.99
CA LEU A 51 -34.83 -6.27 3.43
C LEU A 51 -33.34 -6.55 3.60
N THR A 52 -33.04 -7.76 4.04
CA THR A 52 -31.81 -7.99 4.80
C THR A 52 -30.67 -8.51 3.94
N ALA A 53 -31.00 -9.21 2.85
CA ALA A 53 -30.07 -9.59 1.79
C ALA A 53 -29.41 -8.39 1.08
N PRO A 54 -30.14 -7.37 0.57
CA PRO A 54 -29.52 -6.20 -0.07
C PRO A 54 -28.69 -5.37 0.91
N LEU A 55 -29.14 -5.20 2.15
CA LEU A 55 -28.37 -4.53 3.20
C LEU A 55 -27.08 -5.30 3.52
N THR A 56 -27.13 -6.64 3.42
CA THR A 56 -25.95 -7.50 3.53
C THR A 56 -24.97 -7.37 2.39
N ALA A 57 -25.45 -7.40 1.16
CA ALA A 57 -24.60 -7.18 0.00
C ALA A 57 -23.96 -5.78 -0.01
N LEU A 58 -24.71 -4.73 0.38
CA LEU A 58 -24.20 -3.35 0.40
C LEU A 58 -23.03 -3.18 1.37
N LEU A 59 -23.18 -3.67 2.61
CA LEU A 59 -22.12 -3.58 3.62
C LEU A 59 -20.92 -4.47 3.27
N VAL A 60 -21.16 -5.61 2.62
CA VAL A 60 -20.10 -6.53 2.21
C VAL A 60 -19.30 -5.96 1.03
N VAL A 61 -19.93 -5.28 0.08
CA VAL A 61 -19.28 -4.72 -1.13
C VAL A 61 -18.58 -3.38 -0.90
N GLN A 62 -18.91 -2.66 0.17
CA GLN A 62 -18.27 -1.39 0.48
C GLN A 62 -16.81 -1.52 0.93
N VAL A 63 -16.38 -2.72 1.33
CA VAL A 63 -15.05 -2.95 1.91
C VAL A 63 -14.13 -3.74 0.97
N THR A 64 -12.82 -3.67 1.20
CA THR A 64 -11.83 -4.47 0.46
C THR A 64 -12.12 -5.97 0.60
N LEU A 65 -11.73 -6.81 -0.38
CA LEU A 65 -12.01 -8.25 -0.37
C LEU A 65 -11.70 -8.96 0.96
N TYR A 66 -10.64 -8.54 1.66
CA TYR A 66 -10.29 -9.06 2.99
C TYR A 66 -11.31 -8.69 4.05
N ALA A 67 -11.67 -7.40 4.09
CA ALA A 67 -12.64 -6.90 5.03
C ALA A 67 -14.04 -7.42 4.69
N THR A 68 -14.43 -7.52 3.42
CA THR A 68 -15.64 -8.20 2.93
C THR A 68 -15.75 -9.64 3.43
N LEU A 69 -14.67 -10.42 3.36
CA LEU A 69 -14.67 -11.81 3.83
C LEU A 69 -14.77 -11.86 5.37
N THR A 70 -13.95 -11.07 6.06
CA THR A 70 -13.90 -11.08 7.53
C THR A 70 -15.18 -10.49 8.14
N ASN A 71 -15.69 -9.40 7.58
CA ASN A 71 -16.93 -8.74 7.96
C ASN A 71 -18.14 -9.58 7.57
N GLY A 72 -18.13 -10.20 6.40
CA GLY A 72 -19.17 -11.15 6.00
C GLY A 72 -19.30 -12.31 6.98
N ILE A 73 -18.19 -12.93 7.37
CA ILE A 73 -18.18 -14.01 8.38
C ILE A 73 -18.62 -13.50 9.76
N ARG A 74 -18.05 -12.38 10.23
CA ARG A 74 -18.43 -11.77 11.52
C ARG A 74 -19.92 -11.45 11.56
N ARG A 75 -20.47 -10.94 10.47
CA ARG A 75 -21.88 -10.58 10.34
C ARG A 75 -22.80 -11.78 10.28
N VAL A 76 -22.45 -12.82 9.51
CA VAL A 76 -23.19 -14.09 9.52
C VAL A 76 -23.20 -14.67 10.94
N ASN A 77 -22.06 -14.67 11.64
CA ASN A 77 -22.00 -15.10 13.04
C ASN A 77 -22.88 -14.23 13.96
N ALA A 78 -22.92 -12.92 13.74
CA ALA A 78 -23.75 -11.99 14.52
C ALA A 78 -25.24 -12.31 14.39
N VAL A 79 -25.71 -12.49 13.15
CA VAL A 79 -27.12 -12.81 12.87
C VAL A 79 -27.46 -14.19 13.39
N VAL A 80 -26.62 -15.20 13.16
CA VAL A 80 -26.83 -16.56 13.67
C VAL A 80 -26.88 -16.57 15.20
N ALA A 81 -25.96 -15.87 15.88
CA ALA A 81 -25.97 -15.75 17.33
C ALA A 81 -27.23 -15.05 17.84
N GLY A 82 -27.66 -13.96 17.20
CA GLY A 82 -28.89 -13.24 17.55
C GLY A 82 -30.14 -14.10 17.38
N VAL A 83 -30.22 -14.87 16.29
CA VAL A 83 -31.31 -15.82 16.01
C VAL A 83 -31.33 -16.94 17.05
N LEU A 84 -30.17 -17.54 17.39
CA LEU A 84 -30.09 -18.59 18.41
C LEU A 84 -30.51 -18.09 19.79
N VAL A 85 -30.09 -16.88 20.17
CA VAL A 85 -30.50 -16.24 21.42
C VAL A 85 -32.01 -16.01 21.41
N ALA A 86 -32.58 -15.50 20.32
CA ALA A 86 -34.03 -15.30 20.20
C ALA A 86 -34.83 -16.59 20.28
N ILE A 87 -34.40 -17.66 19.61
CA ILE A 87 -35.03 -18.98 19.68
C ILE A 87 -34.98 -19.51 21.11
N ALA A 88 -33.80 -19.49 21.76
CA ALA A 88 -33.65 -19.93 23.15
C ALA A 88 -34.59 -19.14 24.08
N PHE A 89 -34.66 -17.82 23.91
CA PHE A 89 -35.51 -16.96 24.72
C PHE A 89 -37.01 -17.22 24.50
N SER A 90 -37.42 -17.42 23.25
CA SER A 90 -38.82 -17.67 22.88
C SER A 90 -39.37 -18.97 23.46
N LEU A 91 -38.50 -19.96 23.71
CA LEU A 91 -38.86 -21.23 24.34
C LEU A 91 -39.01 -21.10 25.87
N LEU A 92 -38.39 -20.09 26.47
CA LEU A 92 -38.30 -19.91 27.92
C LEU A 92 -39.31 -18.86 28.45
N VAL A 93 -39.65 -17.84 27.66
CA VAL A 93 -40.40 -16.66 28.13
C VAL A 93 -41.31 -16.08 27.03
N GLY A 94 -42.54 -15.68 27.39
CA GLY A 94 -43.42 -14.91 26.51
C GLY A 94 -42.95 -13.46 26.27
N LEU A 95 -43.55 -12.77 25.30
CA LEU A 95 -43.17 -11.39 24.96
C LEU A 95 -43.67 -10.40 26.04
N THR A 96 -42.74 -9.82 26.81
CA THR A 96 -43.00 -8.84 27.87
C THR A 96 -41.88 -7.77 27.85
N TRP A 97 -42.11 -6.62 28.50
CA TRP A 97 -41.12 -5.54 28.53
C TRP A 97 -39.79 -5.96 29.21
N TRP A 98 -39.86 -6.83 30.22
CA TRP A 98 -38.70 -7.33 30.93
C TRP A 98 -37.99 -8.47 30.17
N SER A 99 -38.73 -9.29 29.41
CA SER A 99 -38.12 -10.32 28.55
C SER A 99 -37.37 -9.70 27.38
N LEU A 100 -37.89 -8.60 26.82
CA LEU A 100 -37.19 -7.79 25.81
C LEU A 100 -35.89 -7.18 26.36
N ALA A 101 -35.92 -6.62 27.57
CA ALA A 101 -34.73 -6.07 28.20
C ALA A 101 -33.66 -7.15 28.45
N LEU A 102 -34.07 -8.32 28.95
CA LEU A 102 -33.16 -9.44 29.18
C LEU A 102 -32.59 -9.98 27.87
N LEU A 103 -33.39 -10.02 26.79
CA LEU A 103 -32.94 -10.42 25.45
C LEU A 103 -31.83 -9.48 24.95
N ILE A 104 -32.05 -8.16 25.00
CA ILE A 104 -31.07 -7.16 24.52
C ILE A 104 -29.76 -7.30 25.27
N VAL A 105 -29.80 -7.35 26.62
CA VAL A 105 -28.61 -7.52 27.45
C VAL A 105 -27.90 -8.84 27.12
N SER A 106 -28.64 -9.94 26.95
CA SER A 106 -28.07 -11.25 26.61
C SER A 106 -27.42 -11.24 25.22
N SER A 107 -28.09 -10.65 24.23
CA SER A 107 -27.57 -10.54 22.87
C SER A 107 -26.31 -9.66 22.78
N LEU A 108 -26.25 -8.56 23.53
CA LEU A 108 -25.06 -7.72 23.61
C LEU A 108 -23.89 -8.46 24.28
N ALA A 109 -24.15 -9.16 25.39
CA ALA A 109 -23.15 -9.98 26.08
C ALA A 109 -22.60 -11.11 25.18
N VAL A 110 -23.49 -11.79 24.44
CA VAL A 110 -23.10 -12.81 23.47
C VAL A 110 -22.33 -12.22 22.29
N GLY A 111 -22.70 -11.03 21.80
CA GLY A 111 -21.97 -10.35 20.74
C GLY A 111 -20.51 -10.04 21.12
N HIS A 112 -20.28 -9.62 22.37
CA HIS A 112 -18.93 -9.46 22.91
C HIS A 112 -18.19 -10.80 23.06
N LEU A 113 -18.88 -11.86 23.50
CA LEU A 113 -18.27 -13.18 23.66
C LEU A 113 -17.86 -13.83 22.33
N VAL A 114 -18.62 -13.58 21.26
CA VAL A 114 -18.34 -14.08 19.89
C VAL A 114 -17.31 -13.21 19.16
N ARG A 115 -16.73 -12.19 19.83
CA ARG A 115 -15.71 -11.26 19.28
C ARG A 115 -16.17 -10.60 17.98
N VAL A 116 -17.43 -10.17 17.95
CA VAL A 116 -18.01 -9.46 16.81
C VAL A 116 -17.96 -7.95 17.08
N ASP A 117 -16.75 -7.42 17.32
CA ASP A 117 -16.54 -6.10 17.92
C ASP A 117 -17.37 -4.96 17.30
N GLU A 118 -17.43 -4.88 15.96
CA GLU A 118 -18.12 -3.80 15.24
C GLU A 118 -19.62 -4.11 14.96
N TYR A 119 -20.07 -5.36 15.12
CA TYR A 119 -21.45 -5.78 14.82
C TYR A 119 -22.21 -6.30 16.05
N VAL A 120 -21.74 -6.04 17.27
CA VAL A 120 -22.44 -6.36 18.53
C VAL A 120 -23.89 -5.82 18.52
N PRO A 121 -24.19 -4.60 18.07
CA PRO A 121 -25.57 -4.11 17.99
C PRO A 121 -26.44 -4.90 17.00
N GLU A 122 -25.84 -5.49 15.96
CA GLU A 122 -26.58 -6.27 14.96
C GLU A 122 -27.10 -7.60 15.52
N VAL A 123 -26.41 -8.18 16.50
CA VAL A 123 -26.88 -9.35 17.26
C VAL A 123 -28.18 -9.04 17.99
N ALA A 124 -28.24 -7.89 18.67
CA ALA A 124 -29.42 -7.44 19.40
C ALA A 124 -30.57 -7.08 18.46
N ILE A 125 -30.30 -6.35 17.37
CA ILE A 125 -31.32 -6.00 16.36
C ILE A 125 -31.90 -7.28 15.73
N SER A 126 -31.07 -8.25 15.38
CA SER A 126 -31.52 -9.52 14.78
C SER A 126 -32.35 -10.33 15.76
N ALA A 127 -31.95 -10.40 17.03
CA ALA A 127 -32.71 -11.08 18.07
C ALA A 127 -34.09 -10.43 18.30
N MET A 128 -34.13 -9.10 18.34
CA MET A 128 -35.37 -8.33 18.48
C MET A 128 -36.34 -8.54 17.31
N LEU A 129 -35.83 -8.53 16.07
CA LEU A 129 -36.66 -8.75 14.87
C LEU A 129 -37.28 -10.14 14.83
N VAL A 130 -36.53 -11.18 15.24
CA VAL A 130 -37.04 -12.55 15.32
C VAL A 130 -38.08 -12.71 16.43
N LEU A 131 -37.88 -12.05 17.58
CA LEU A 131 -38.80 -12.15 18.71
C LEU A 131 -40.09 -11.32 18.49
N GLY A 132 -40.01 -10.23 17.72
CA GLY A 132 -41.14 -9.33 17.45
C GLY A 132 -42.14 -9.83 16.40
N VAL A 133 -41.78 -10.85 15.61
CA VAL A 133 -42.67 -11.48 14.61
C VAL A 133 -43.22 -12.78 15.17
N THR A 134 -44.54 -12.91 15.22
CA THR A 134 -45.28 -13.96 15.95
C THR A 134 -45.11 -15.40 15.43
N THR A 135 -44.30 -15.62 14.39
CA THR A 135 -44.00 -16.93 13.77
C THR A 135 -42.51 -17.25 13.90
N VAL A 136 -42.11 -17.74 15.07
CA VAL A 136 -40.68 -17.86 15.46
C VAL A 136 -39.88 -18.88 14.63
N GLY A 137 -40.54 -19.82 13.93
CA GLY A 137 -39.88 -20.87 13.14
C GLY A 137 -39.44 -20.42 11.74
N ASP A 138 -40.40 -20.06 10.88
CA ASP A 138 -40.12 -19.74 9.47
C ASP A 138 -39.37 -18.42 9.30
N THR A 139 -39.62 -17.44 10.18
CA THR A 139 -38.99 -16.11 10.15
C THR A 139 -37.52 -16.14 10.62
N ALA A 140 -37.19 -16.99 11.60
CA ALA A 140 -35.82 -17.17 12.07
C ALA A 140 -34.93 -17.78 10.99
N TRP A 141 -35.43 -18.79 10.29
CA TRP A 141 -34.74 -19.42 9.17
C TRP A 141 -34.59 -18.46 7.98
N ALA A 142 -35.65 -17.71 7.63
CA ALA A 142 -35.59 -16.70 6.58
C ALA A 142 -34.48 -15.67 6.83
N ARG A 143 -34.35 -15.18 8.07
CA ARG A 143 -33.32 -14.18 8.44
C ARG A 143 -31.88 -14.69 8.24
N VAL A 144 -31.63 -15.95 8.57
CA VAL A 144 -30.33 -16.60 8.37
C VAL A 144 -30.06 -16.79 6.87
N VAL A 145 -31.04 -17.30 6.13
CA VAL A 145 -30.94 -17.54 4.68
C VAL A 145 -30.69 -16.22 3.93
N GLU A 146 -31.41 -15.15 4.25
CA GLU A 146 -31.23 -13.84 3.61
C GLU A 146 -29.85 -13.22 3.89
N THR A 147 -29.36 -13.35 5.11
CA THR A 147 -28.02 -12.86 5.48
C THR A 147 -26.94 -13.65 4.75
N LEU A 148 -27.10 -14.98 4.63
CA LEU A 148 -26.20 -15.82 3.84
C LEU A 148 -26.23 -15.44 2.37
N ILE A 149 -27.42 -15.27 1.77
CA ILE A 149 -27.57 -14.85 0.37
C ILE A 149 -26.87 -13.51 0.13
N GLY A 150 -27.11 -12.51 0.99
CA GLY A 150 -26.47 -11.21 0.85
C GLY A 150 -24.94 -11.26 1.03
N ALA A 151 -24.44 -12.11 1.94
CA ALA A 151 -23.01 -12.31 2.12
C ALA A 151 -22.37 -13.01 0.92
N PHE A 152 -22.99 -14.06 0.38
CA PHE A 152 -22.52 -14.79 -0.80
C PHE A 152 -22.56 -13.93 -2.06
N VAL A 153 -23.64 -13.18 -2.27
CA VAL A 153 -23.77 -12.27 -3.42
C VAL A 153 -22.80 -11.10 -3.31
N GLY A 154 -22.65 -10.52 -2.12
CA GLY A 154 -21.67 -9.46 -1.88
C GLY A 154 -20.24 -9.94 -2.11
N LEU A 155 -19.89 -11.14 -1.62
CA LEU A 155 -18.58 -11.75 -1.84
C LEU A 155 -18.37 -12.10 -3.32
N GLY A 156 -19.38 -12.67 -3.99
CA GLY A 156 -19.35 -13.00 -5.41
C GLY A 156 -19.21 -11.76 -6.30
N CYS A 157 -19.92 -10.68 -5.99
CA CYS A 157 -19.77 -9.41 -6.69
C CYS A 157 -18.38 -8.81 -6.47
N ASN A 158 -17.82 -8.87 -5.26
CA ASN A 158 -16.48 -8.38 -4.99
C ASN A 158 -15.40 -9.22 -5.70
N LEU A 159 -15.64 -10.53 -5.87
CA LEU A 159 -14.76 -11.43 -6.63
C LEU A 159 -14.84 -11.20 -8.15
N LEU A 160 -16.04 -10.97 -8.69
CA LEU A 160 -16.26 -10.76 -10.13
C LEU A 160 -15.89 -9.34 -10.58
N LEU A 161 -16.12 -8.35 -9.70
CA LEU A 161 -15.84 -6.93 -9.89
C LEU A 161 -14.82 -6.47 -8.83
N PRO A 162 -13.55 -6.89 -8.93
CA PRO A 162 -12.52 -6.52 -7.96
C PRO A 162 -12.40 -4.99 -7.86
N PRO A 163 -12.17 -4.45 -6.66
CA PRO A 163 -11.97 -3.02 -6.48
C PRO A 163 -10.76 -2.52 -7.30
N PRO A 164 -10.72 -1.23 -7.66
CA PRO A 164 -9.56 -0.66 -8.34
C PRO A 164 -8.30 -0.92 -7.51
N VAL A 165 -7.22 -1.26 -8.19
CA VAL A 165 -5.94 -1.58 -7.54
C VAL A 165 -5.20 -0.26 -7.33
N TRP A 166 -5.11 0.22 -6.09
CA TRP A 166 -4.44 1.48 -5.68
C TRP A 166 -2.90 1.46 -5.79
N VAL A 167 -2.36 0.58 -6.63
CA VAL A 167 -0.91 0.42 -6.80
C VAL A 167 -0.29 1.62 -7.51
N GLU A 168 -1.01 2.20 -8.47
CA GLU A 168 -0.52 3.36 -9.23
C GLU A 168 -0.44 4.60 -8.33
N GLU A 169 -1.41 4.80 -7.43
CA GLU A 169 -1.38 5.88 -6.44
C GLU A 169 -0.23 5.73 -5.42
N ALA A 170 0.08 4.49 -5.00
CA ALA A 170 1.23 4.23 -4.14
C ALA A 170 2.56 4.50 -4.87
N GLY A 171 2.65 4.13 -6.15
CA GLY A 171 3.81 4.45 -6.99
C GLY A 171 3.99 5.96 -7.19
N GLU A 172 2.92 6.69 -7.54
CA GLU A 172 2.94 8.15 -7.65
C GLU A 172 3.37 8.83 -6.35
N SER A 173 2.96 8.28 -5.19
CA SER A 173 3.34 8.78 -3.88
C SER A 173 4.84 8.61 -3.60
N ILE A 174 5.41 7.45 -3.96
CA ILE A 174 6.86 7.18 -3.87
C ILE A 174 7.66 8.10 -4.79
N GLU A 175 7.24 8.26 -6.05
CA GLU A 175 7.87 9.20 -6.98
C GLU A 175 7.76 10.65 -6.51
N GLY A 176 6.62 11.00 -5.89
CA GLY A 176 6.41 12.31 -5.28
C GLY A 176 7.39 12.59 -4.15
N LEU A 177 7.63 11.60 -3.27
CA LEU A 177 8.64 11.69 -2.21
C LEU A 177 10.06 11.84 -2.80
N ALA A 178 10.44 11.01 -3.77
CA ALA A 178 11.74 11.09 -4.43
C ALA A 178 11.97 12.45 -5.11
N ARG A 179 10.94 13.03 -5.74
CA ARG A 179 11.00 14.39 -6.29
C ARG A 179 11.23 15.46 -5.22
N ARG A 180 10.61 15.35 -4.05
CA ARG A 180 10.83 16.27 -2.92
C ARG A 180 12.24 16.13 -2.33
N LEU A 181 12.75 14.91 -2.19
CA LEU A 181 14.15 14.66 -1.82
C LEU A 181 15.10 15.33 -2.81
N ARG A 182 14.89 15.09 -4.12
CA ARG A 182 15.70 15.69 -5.18
C ARG A 182 15.75 17.21 -5.09
N GLN A 183 14.59 17.85 -4.93
CA GLN A 183 14.50 19.31 -4.80
C GLN A 183 15.26 19.84 -3.58
N LEU A 184 15.26 19.11 -2.47
CA LEU A 184 16.03 19.50 -1.29
C LEU A 184 17.53 19.31 -1.49
N MET A 185 17.95 18.19 -2.10
CA MET A 185 19.36 17.93 -2.41
C MET A 185 19.97 18.99 -3.35
N LEU A 186 19.23 19.39 -4.39
CA LEU A 186 19.66 20.46 -5.30
C LEU A 186 19.86 21.80 -4.56
N ARG A 187 18.88 22.19 -3.72
CA ARG A 187 18.97 23.44 -2.96
C ARG A 187 20.11 23.42 -1.94
N ILE A 188 20.38 22.28 -1.32
CA ILE A 188 21.55 22.10 -0.44
C ILE A 188 22.86 22.18 -1.23
N GLY A 189 22.90 21.62 -2.44
CA GLY A 189 24.04 21.71 -3.36
C GLY A 189 24.35 23.15 -3.76
N GLU A 190 23.36 23.90 -4.23
CA GLU A 190 23.49 25.32 -4.58
C GLU A 190 24.03 26.13 -3.40
N GLU A 191 23.54 25.85 -2.19
CA GLU A 191 24.01 26.50 -0.96
C GLU A 191 25.46 26.10 -0.59
N ALA A 192 25.90 24.89 -0.92
CA ALA A 192 27.26 24.44 -0.70
C ALA A 192 28.29 25.15 -1.60
N SER A 193 27.89 25.55 -2.82
CA SER A 193 28.75 26.35 -3.71
C SER A 193 28.76 27.84 -3.37
N GLY A 194 27.86 28.30 -2.49
CA GLY A 194 27.69 29.71 -2.14
C GLY A 194 28.21 30.10 -0.76
N ARG A 195 28.01 31.39 -0.44
CA ARG A 195 28.09 31.91 0.93
C ARG A 195 26.73 31.77 1.58
N THR A 196 26.53 30.68 2.32
CA THR A 196 25.25 30.37 2.94
C THR A 196 25.22 30.82 4.40
N PRO A 197 24.33 31.76 4.78
CA PRO A 197 24.12 32.14 6.17
C PRO A 197 23.63 30.96 7.01
N VAL A 198 23.97 30.94 8.30
CA VAL A 198 23.55 29.86 9.23
C VAL A 198 22.03 29.70 9.29
N GLU A 199 21.29 30.81 9.23
CA GLU A 199 19.82 30.79 9.23
C GLU A 199 19.25 30.03 8.03
N GLN A 200 19.87 30.19 6.86
CA GLN A 200 19.45 29.53 5.64
C GLN A 200 19.76 28.03 5.68
N ALA A 201 20.97 27.64 6.13
CA ALA A 201 21.32 26.24 6.33
C ALA A 201 20.39 25.56 7.38
N ALA A 202 20.06 26.27 8.46
CA ALA A 202 19.12 25.79 9.48
C ALA A 202 17.70 25.60 8.93
N ALA A 203 17.26 26.44 7.98
CA ALA A 203 16.00 26.28 7.29
C ALA A 203 15.97 24.98 6.44
N ARG A 204 17.07 24.63 5.76
CA ARG A 204 17.19 23.34 5.04
C ARG A 204 17.12 22.14 5.96
N LEU A 205 17.74 22.22 7.13
CA LEU A 205 17.62 21.17 8.14
C LEU A 205 16.16 21.00 8.60
N HIS A 206 15.40 22.09 8.74
CA HIS A 206 13.97 22.00 9.07
C HIS A 206 13.16 21.40 7.92
N GLU A 207 13.47 21.76 6.68
CA GLU A 207 12.85 21.15 5.50
C GLU A 207 13.14 19.64 5.41
N ALA A 208 14.37 19.22 5.69
CA ALA A 208 14.74 17.80 5.75
C ALA A 208 13.93 17.03 6.81
N ARG A 209 13.69 17.63 7.98
CA ARG A 209 12.85 17.04 9.04
C ARG A 209 11.38 16.90 8.64
N ARG A 210 10.89 17.76 7.73
CA ARG A 210 9.50 17.66 7.25
C ARG A 210 9.30 16.48 6.31
N LEU A 211 10.35 16.05 5.60
CA LEU A 211 10.30 14.84 4.77
C LEU A 211 10.00 13.58 5.58
N ASP A 212 10.37 13.54 6.87
CA ASP A 212 10.00 12.44 7.78
C ASP A 212 8.47 12.28 7.88
N HIS A 213 7.71 13.39 7.82
CA HIS A 213 6.25 13.34 7.82
C HIS A 213 5.68 12.85 6.47
N ASP A 214 6.32 13.21 5.36
CA ASP A 214 5.92 12.74 4.04
C ASP A 214 6.06 11.22 3.92
N ILE A 215 7.09 10.62 4.54
CA ILE A 215 7.27 9.16 4.60
C ILE A 215 6.06 8.49 5.26
N VAL A 216 5.53 9.05 6.34
CA VAL A 216 4.34 8.50 7.03
C VAL A 216 3.12 8.50 6.11
N GLN A 217 2.95 9.54 5.29
CA GLN A 217 1.86 9.61 4.32
C GLN A 217 2.01 8.57 3.21
N VAL A 218 3.24 8.39 2.70
CA VAL A 218 3.54 7.37 1.67
C VAL A 218 3.39 5.95 2.23
N ASP A 219 3.81 5.69 3.46
CA ASP A 219 3.61 4.39 4.14
C ASP A 219 2.12 4.07 4.31
N ALA A 220 1.28 5.06 4.64
CA ALA A 220 -0.17 4.87 4.70
C ALA A 220 -0.77 4.50 3.34
N ALA A 221 -0.38 5.21 2.27
CA ALA A 221 -0.81 4.90 0.91
C ALA A 221 -0.35 3.50 0.47
N LEU A 222 0.89 3.13 0.81
CA LEU A 222 1.44 1.81 0.53
C LEU A 222 0.67 0.71 1.27
N ARG A 223 0.38 0.87 2.57
CA ARG A 223 -0.43 -0.09 3.35
C ARG A 223 -1.81 -0.30 2.73
N GLN A 224 -2.46 0.77 2.28
CA GLN A 224 -3.74 0.67 1.58
C GLN A 224 -3.63 -0.13 0.28
N ALA A 225 -2.57 0.07 -0.49
CA ALA A 225 -2.29 -0.73 -1.69
C ALA A 225 -1.99 -2.20 -1.36
N GLU A 226 -1.22 -2.48 -0.29
CA GLU A 226 -0.91 -3.84 0.18
C GLU A 226 -2.17 -4.62 0.56
N ASP A 227 -3.07 -4.00 1.34
CA ASP A 227 -4.33 -4.61 1.79
C ASP A 227 -5.25 -4.96 0.62
N SER A 228 -5.20 -4.16 -0.44
CA SER A 228 -6.00 -4.33 -1.65
C SER A 228 -5.49 -5.47 -2.54
N LEU A 229 -4.17 -5.71 -2.54
CA LEU A 229 -3.53 -6.79 -3.30
C LEU A 229 -3.66 -8.16 -2.63
N ARG A 230 -3.75 -8.21 -1.29
CA ARG A 230 -3.66 -9.46 -0.50
C ARG A 230 -4.69 -10.54 -0.88
N PHE A 231 -5.85 -10.16 -1.41
CA PHE A 231 -6.93 -11.11 -1.77
C PHE A 231 -7.43 -10.99 -3.21
N ASN A 232 -6.69 -10.32 -4.11
CA ASN A 232 -7.08 -10.26 -5.52
C ASN A 232 -6.51 -11.48 -6.30
N PRO A 233 -7.33 -12.51 -6.63
CA PRO A 233 -6.83 -13.73 -7.26
C PRO A 233 -6.29 -13.50 -8.68
N ARG A 234 -6.59 -12.35 -9.29
CA ARG A 234 -6.11 -11.97 -10.64
C ARG A 234 -4.69 -11.42 -10.65
N VAL A 235 -4.11 -11.01 -9.52
CA VAL A 235 -2.80 -10.34 -9.46
C VAL A 235 -1.76 -11.25 -8.80
N ARG A 236 -1.35 -12.32 -9.50
CA ARG A 236 -0.24 -13.20 -9.03
C ARG A 236 1.10 -12.45 -8.95
N GLU A 237 1.25 -11.34 -9.69
CA GLU A 237 2.43 -10.46 -9.68
C GLU A 237 2.40 -9.41 -8.54
N GLY A 238 1.28 -9.31 -7.80
CA GLY A 238 1.08 -8.27 -6.78
C GLY A 238 1.97 -8.44 -5.56
N LEU A 239 2.41 -9.67 -5.26
CA LEU A 239 3.36 -9.94 -4.18
C LEU A 239 4.75 -9.38 -4.48
N LEU A 240 5.24 -9.55 -5.72
CA LEU A 240 6.54 -9.01 -6.12
C LEU A 240 6.49 -7.48 -6.12
N HIS A 241 5.42 -6.89 -6.66
CA HIS A 241 5.25 -5.45 -6.68
C HIS A 241 5.14 -4.86 -5.27
N ARG A 242 4.43 -5.53 -4.35
CA ARG A 242 4.38 -5.15 -2.93
C ARG A 242 5.76 -5.14 -2.28
N VAL A 243 6.51 -6.23 -2.40
CA VAL A 243 7.84 -6.33 -1.79
C VAL A 243 8.75 -5.26 -2.38
N VAL A 244 8.70 -5.05 -3.69
CA VAL A 244 9.48 -4.03 -4.39
C VAL A 244 9.15 -2.61 -3.90
N LEU A 245 7.87 -2.22 -3.86
CA LEU A 245 7.46 -0.88 -3.40
C LEU A 245 7.86 -0.65 -1.94
N ARG A 246 7.71 -1.67 -1.08
CA ARG A 246 8.05 -1.56 0.33
C ARG A 246 9.54 -1.43 0.57
N THR A 247 10.34 -2.31 -0.03
CA THR A 247 11.80 -2.19 0.03
C THR A 247 12.28 -0.87 -0.59
N GLY A 248 11.62 -0.38 -1.65
CA GLY A 248 11.95 0.92 -2.23
C GLY A 248 11.62 2.09 -1.31
N LEU A 249 10.50 2.04 -0.57
CA LEU A 249 10.20 3.03 0.46
C LEU A 249 11.22 2.99 1.59
N ASP A 250 11.64 1.81 2.06
CA ASP A 250 12.67 1.66 3.09
C ASP A 250 14.00 2.32 2.65
N THR A 251 14.41 2.12 1.39
CA THR A 251 15.58 2.80 0.82
C THR A 251 15.42 4.32 0.82
N LEU A 252 14.27 4.86 0.39
CA LEU A 252 14.01 6.30 0.40
C LEU A 252 13.93 6.88 1.83
N GLU A 253 13.44 6.12 2.80
CA GLU A 253 13.47 6.49 4.22
C GLU A 253 14.91 6.64 4.70
N ILE A 254 15.78 5.67 4.40
CA ILE A 254 17.20 5.76 4.74
C ILE A 254 17.85 6.98 4.06
N CYS A 255 17.61 7.20 2.76
CA CYS A 255 18.10 8.38 2.05
C CYS A 255 17.63 9.69 2.69
N THR A 256 16.37 9.76 3.16
CA THR A 256 15.82 10.93 3.85
C THR A 256 16.53 11.19 5.17
N VAL A 257 16.77 10.14 5.95
CA VAL A 257 17.51 10.24 7.22
C VAL A 257 18.94 10.72 6.97
N VAL A 258 19.63 10.16 5.97
CA VAL A 258 21.00 10.56 5.62
C VAL A 258 21.05 12.00 5.10
N LEU A 259 20.09 12.42 4.27
CA LEU A 259 19.99 13.82 3.81
C LEU A 259 19.78 14.80 4.98
N ARG A 260 18.99 14.42 5.98
CA ARG A 260 18.81 15.21 7.20
C ARG A 260 20.10 15.34 8.01
N VAL A 261 20.91 14.27 8.07
CA VAL A 261 22.23 14.31 8.70
C VAL A 261 23.19 15.18 7.89
N LEU A 262 23.18 15.09 6.56
CA LEU A 262 23.97 15.97 5.69
C LEU A 262 23.61 17.45 5.89
N ALA A 263 22.32 17.78 5.90
CA ALA A 263 21.84 19.14 6.15
C ALA A 263 22.28 19.66 7.53
N ARG A 264 22.30 18.77 8.54
CA ARG A 264 22.81 19.07 9.88
C ARG A 264 24.31 19.38 9.84
N THR A 265 25.11 18.54 9.19
CA THR A 265 26.56 18.73 9.03
C THR A 265 26.88 20.03 8.32
N LEU A 266 26.16 20.39 7.26
CA LEU A 266 26.35 21.65 6.55
C LEU A 266 25.92 22.87 7.38
N THR A 267 24.87 22.73 8.21
CA THR A 267 24.49 23.78 9.17
C THR A 267 25.57 24.01 10.22
N ASP A 268 26.17 22.93 10.73
CA ASP A 268 27.24 23.03 11.71
C ASP A 268 28.55 23.57 11.06
N LEU A 269 28.82 23.22 9.80
CA LEU A 269 29.91 23.84 9.02
C LEU A 269 29.68 25.35 8.77
N ALA A 270 28.44 25.75 8.48
CA ALA A 270 28.08 27.16 8.33
C ALA A 270 28.41 27.97 9.59
N LYS A 271 28.08 27.44 10.78
CA LYS A 271 28.32 28.13 12.06
C LYS A 271 29.81 28.34 12.33
N GLU A 272 30.63 27.37 11.98
CA GLU A 272 32.08 27.42 12.20
C GLU A 272 32.81 28.30 11.19
N ARG A 273 32.20 28.56 10.02
CA ARG A 273 32.85 29.30 8.92
C ARG A 273 32.28 30.68 8.66
N GLU A 274 31.07 31.01 9.11
CA GLU A 274 30.44 32.31 8.83
C GLU A 274 31.37 33.48 9.18
N PRO A 275 31.61 34.45 8.26
CA PRO A 275 30.95 34.70 6.97
C PRO A 275 31.64 34.11 5.72
N GLN A 276 32.58 33.18 5.91
CA GLN A 276 33.29 32.49 4.82
C GLN A 276 32.36 31.50 4.10
N PRO A 277 32.60 31.19 2.81
CA PRO A 277 31.85 30.14 2.13
C PRO A 277 32.06 28.77 2.81
N LEU A 278 31.08 27.89 2.67
CA LEU A 278 31.11 26.53 3.25
C LEU A 278 32.33 25.75 2.77
N PHE A 279 32.58 25.82 1.46
CA PHE A 279 33.72 25.22 0.80
C PHE A 279 34.48 26.30 0.01
N PRO A 280 35.78 26.13 -0.23
CA PRO A 280 36.51 26.96 -1.18
C PRO A 280 35.95 26.84 -2.60
N ASP A 281 36.20 27.86 -3.41
CA ASP A 281 35.81 27.92 -4.82
C ASP A 281 36.32 26.66 -5.56
N GLY A 282 35.47 26.08 -6.41
CA GLY A 282 35.72 24.81 -7.09
C GLY A 282 35.43 23.55 -6.26
N THR A 283 35.60 23.55 -4.93
CA THR A 283 35.14 22.42 -4.09
C THR A 283 33.64 22.48 -3.89
N GLY A 284 33.08 23.67 -3.62
CA GLY A 284 31.64 23.87 -3.51
C GLY A 284 30.88 23.44 -4.76
N GLU A 285 31.41 23.75 -5.96
CA GLU A 285 30.85 23.32 -7.25
C GLU A 285 30.83 21.79 -7.40
N VAL A 286 31.85 21.10 -6.88
CA VAL A 286 31.90 19.63 -6.90
C VAL A 286 30.89 19.03 -5.91
N VAL A 287 30.67 19.67 -4.76
CA VAL A 287 29.60 19.27 -3.82
C VAL A 287 28.22 19.47 -4.45
N GLU A 288 27.98 20.62 -5.08
CA GLU A 288 26.73 20.90 -5.80
C GLU A 288 26.46 19.85 -6.88
N ARG A 289 27.46 19.59 -7.72
CA ARG A 289 27.38 18.57 -8.77
C ARG A 289 27.11 17.18 -8.21
N LEU A 290 27.82 16.78 -7.16
CA LEU A 290 27.61 15.49 -6.50
C LEU A 290 26.18 15.35 -6.01
N LEU A 291 25.66 16.36 -5.32
CA LEU A 291 24.28 16.33 -4.82
C LEU A 291 23.26 16.33 -5.95
N SER A 292 23.51 17.00 -7.06
CA SER A 292 22.65 16.90 -8.25
C SER A 292 22.64 15.49 -8.84
N GLU A 293 23.80 14.85 -8.99
CA GLU A 293 23.92 13.50 -9.56
C GLU A 293 23.25 12.46 -8.66
N VAL A 294 23.44 12.56 -7.34
CA VAL A 294 22.73 11.68 -6.37
C VAL A 294 21.23 11.95 -6.39
N ALA A 295 20.81 13.21 -6.52
CA ALA A 295 19.40 13.58 -6.55
C ALA A 295 18.66 13.04 -7.80
N ASP A 296 19.35 12.99 -8.94
CA ASP A 296 18.83 12.34 -10.15
C ASP A 296 18.75 10.83 -9.97
N ALA A 297 19.78 10.20 -9.36
CA ALA A 297 19.76 8.77 -9.03
C ALA A 297 18.60 8.38 -8.10
N VAL A 298 18.25 9.21 -7.11
CA VAL A 298 17.08 8.99 -6.23
C VAL A 298 15.78 8.92 -7.03
N VAL A 299 15.62 9.77 -8.05
CA VAL A 299 14.42 9.77 -8.91
C VAL A 299 14.43 8.55 -9.84
N SER A 300 15.55 8.22 -10.46
CA SER A 300 15.68 7.01 -11.29
C SER A 300 15.43 5.74 -10.50
N PHE A 301 15.87 5.69 -9.23
CA PHE A 301 15.56 4.60 -8.31
C PHE A 301 14.06 4.48 -8.03
N ALA A 302 13.38 5.60 -7.74
CA ALA A 302 11.93 5.59 -7.55
C ALA A 302 11.21 5.08 -8.80
N VAL A 303 11.58 5.55 -9.99
CA VAL A 303 11.03 5.05 -11.27
C VAL A 303 11.29 3.56 -11.46
N LEU A 304 12.49 3.06 -11.13
CA LEU A 304 12.81 1.63 -11.21
C LEU A 304 11.94 0.79 -10.26
N VAL A 305 11.61 1.32 -9.08
CA VAL A 305 10.76 0.66 -8.08
C VAL A 305 9.28 0.68 -8.49
N THR A 306 8.81 1.76 -9.13
CA THR A 306 7.40 1.92 -9.51
C THR A 306 7.07 1.32 -10.88
N THR A 307 8.05 1.20 -11.78
CA THR A 307 7.85 0.64 -13.12
C THR A 307 7.54 -0.85 -13.04
N SER A 308 6.29 -1.19 -13.33
CA SER A 308 5.89 -2.56 -13.62
C SER A 308 6.20 -2.86 -15.09
N VAL A 309 6.69 -4.08 -15.37
CA VAL A 309 7.06 -4.67 -16.69
C VAL A 309 8.57 -4.80 -16.91
N SER A 310 9.00 -6.07 -17.01
CA SER A 310 10.38 -6.55 -17.17
C SER A 310 11.19 -5.92 -18.32
N LEU A 311 10.54 -5.28 -19.31
CA LEU A 311 11.25 -4.68 -20.45
C LEU A 311 11.68 -3.22 -20.21
N ASN A 312 11.00 -2.49 -19.32
CA ASN A 312 11.41 -1.13 -18.93
C ASN A 312 12.30 -1.12 -17.68
N ALA A 313 12.27 -2.20 -16.89
CA ALA A 313 13.07 -2.35 -15.69
C ALA A 313 14.58 -2.39 -16.01
N ASP A 314 14.99 -3.16 -17.02
CA ASP A 314 16.41 -3.29 -17.40
C ASP A 314 17.01 -1.93 -17.83
N ALA A 315 16.27 -1.16 -18.65
CA ALA A 315 16.70 0.17 -19.08
C ALA A 315 16.73 1.19 -17.92
N ALA A 316 15.78 1.10 -16.99
CA ALA A 316 15.78 1.93 -15.78
C ALA A 316 16.92 1.56 -14.83
N GLU A 317 17.26 0.27 -14.74
CA GLU A 317 18.39 -0.22 -13.96
C GLU A 317 19.72 0.24 -14.55
N GLU A 318 19.95 0.05 -15.87
CA GLU A 318 21.15 0.53 -16.55
C GLU A 318 21.35 2.04 -16.36
N ARG A 319 20.27 2.82 -16.45
CA ARG A 319 20.28 4.26 -16.19
C ARG A 319 20.69 4.58 -14.76
N LEU A 320 20.05 3.94 -13.77
CA LEU A 320 20.40 4.14 -12.37
C LEU A 320 21.86 3.79 -12.10
N THR A 321 22.34 2.66 -12.61
CA THR A 321 23.73 2.24 -12.44
C THR A 321 24.70 3.26 -13.08
N ALA A 322 24.37 3.83 -14.23
CA ALA A 322 25.18 4.88 -14.84
C ALA A 322 25.22 6.16 -13.99
N GLU A 323 24.08 6.61 -13.47
CA GLU A 323 23.96 7.77 -12.59
C GLU A 323 24.74 7.56 -11.27
N LEU A 324 24.67 6.37 -10.67
CA LEU A 324 25.42 6.01 -9.46
C LEU A 324 26.93 5.95 -9.71
N ARG A 325 27.38 5.40 -10.85
CA ARG A 325 28.81 5.43 -11.23
C ARG A 325 29.31 6.85 -11.41
N GLN A 326 28.51 7.72 -12.01
CA GLN A 326 28.86 9.13 -12.17
C GLN A 326 28.97 9.83 -10.81
N ALA A 327 27.98 9.66 -9.94
CA ALA A 327 28.01 10.20 -8.58
C ALA A 327 29.22 9.69 -7.78
N ALA A 328 29.55 8.39 -7.88
CA ALA A 328 30.72 7.80 -7.24
C ALA A 328 32.03 8.44 -7.72
N ALA A 329 32.18 8.66 -9.03
CA ALA A 329 33.36 9.33 -9.59
C ALA A 329 33.48 10.80 -9.11
N THR A 330 32.36 11.52 -9.03
CA THR A 330 32.35 12.89 -8.49
C THR A 330 32.65 12.91 -6.99
N ARG A 331 32.16 11.93 -6.22
CA ARG A 331 32.48 11.72 -4.80
C ARG A 331 33.96 11.44 -4.59
N ASP A 332 34.59 10.65 -5.45
CA ASP A 332 36.04 10.37 -5.39
C ASP A 332 36.86 11.64 -5.68
N LYS A 333 36.43 12.44 -6.66
CA LYS A 333 37.04 13.75 -6.94
C LYS A 333 36.89 14.70 -5.73
N LEU A 334 35.71 14.75 -5.11
CA LEU A 334 35.48 15.54 -3.91
C LEU A 334 36.40 15.11 -2.77
N ALA A 335 36.60 13.79 -2.60
CA ALA A 335 37.48 13.25 -1.56
C ALA A 335 38.94 13.70 -1.76
N GLN A 336 39.43 13.74 -3.00
CA GLN A 336 40.76 14.25 -3.32
C GLN A 336 40.90 15.74 -2.98
N LEU A 337 39.93 16.57 -3.38
CA LEU A 337 39.94 18.01 -3.08
C LEU A 337 39.90 18.30 -1.58
N LEU A 338 39.06 17.57 -0.83
CA LEU A 338 38.97 17.72 0.63
C LEU A 338 40.24 17.22 1.33
N LEU A 339 40.91 16.20 0.79
CA LEU A 339 42.20 15.73 1.30
C LEU A 339 43.32 16.74 1.08
N GLU A 340 43.39 17.35 -0.11
CA GLU A 340 44.33 18.44 -0.40
C GLU A 340 44.10 19.64 0.54
N GLN A 341 42.84 19.99 0.80
CA GLN A 341 42.50 21.04 1.76
C GLN A 341 42.94 20.69 3.19
N LEU A 342 42.72 19.44 3.60
CA LEU A 342 43.12 18.96 4.93
C LEU A 342 44.63 19.10 5.18
N GLN A 343 45.45 18.93 4.14
CA GLN A 343 46.90 19.10 4.24
C GLN A 343 47.30 20.56 4.51
N HIS A 344 46.46 21.53 4.14
CA HIS A 344 46.71 22.95 4.35
C HIS A 344 46.04 23.49 5.62
N ASP A 345 44.81 23.06 5.90
CA ASP A 345 44.05 23.41 7.11
C ASP A 345 43.31 22.18 7.66
N ALA A 346 43.75 21.72 8.82
CA ALA A 346 43.16 20.57 9.50
C ALA A 346 41.88 20.93 10.29
N ARG A 347 41.47 22.20 10.32
CA ARG A 347 40.22 22.62 10.97
C ARG A 347 39.03 21.98 10.26
N GLN A 348 38.01 21.60 11.03
CA GLN A 348 36.73 21.08 10.51
C GLN A 348 36.84 19.78 9.68
N TRP A 349 37.97 19.06 9.76
CA TRP A 349 38.18 17.79 9.04
C TRP A 349 37.06 16.76 9.26
N GLN A 350 36.49 16.75 10.47
CA GLN A 350 35.39 15.88 10.86
C GLN A 350 34.12 16.18 10.05
N LEU A 351 33.84 17.45 9.77
CA LEU A 351 32.66 17.87 9.01
C LEU A 351 32.84 17.56 7.52
N HIS A 352 34.04 17.77 6.96
CA HIS A 352 34.36 17.38 5.59
C HIS A 352 34.25 15.85 5.39
N GLY A 353 34.81 15.07 6.32
CA GLY A 353 34.68 13.62 6.32
C GLY A 353 33.23 13.15 6.47
N ALA A 354 32.43 13.84 7.28
CA ALA A 354 31.00 13.55 7.43
C ALA A 354 30.24 13.79 6.12
N VAL A 355 30.49 14.89 5.40
CA VAL A 355 29.86 15.15 4.09
C VAL A 355 30.13 14.02 3.09
N LEU A 356 31.39 13.57 2.99
CA LEU A 356 31.75 12.42 2.14
C LEU A 356 31.08 11.12 2.57
N THR A 357 31.00 10.89 3.89
CA THR A 357 30.37 9.70 4.47
C THR A 357 28.89 9.67 4.17
N GLU A 358 28.18 10.77 4.37
CA GLU A 358 26.74 10.84 4.08
C GLU A 358 26.45 10.69 2.58
N ALA A 359 27.23 11.32 1.70
CA ALA A 359 27.08 11.13 0.25
C ALA A 359 27.32 9.67 -0.16
N THR A 360 28.35 9.03 0.40
CA THR A 360 28.65 7.61 0.16
C THR A 360 27.52 6.71 0.63
N ARG A 361 26.94 6.97 1.81
CA ARG A 361 25.80 6.21 2.33
C ARG A 361 24.57 6.27 1.42
N ILE A 362 24.28 7.43 0.83
CA ILE A 362 23.16 7.54 -0.12
C ILE A 362 23.46 6.72 -1.38
N ILE A 363 24.67 6.83 -1.93
CA ILE A 363 25.07 6.07 -3.13
C ILE A 363 24.98 4.55 -2.86
N ASP A 364 25.52 4.09 -1.73
CA ASP A 364 25.53 2.67 -1.36
C ASP A 364 24.12 2.11 -1.11
N GLU A 365 23.20 2.92 -0.56
CA GLU A 365 21.82 2.46 -0.30
C GLU A 365 20.98 2.41 -1.57
N LEU A 366 21.32 3.21 -2.59
CA LEU A 366 20.67 3.18 -3.91
C LEU A 366 21.21 2.07 -4.83
N ASP A 367 22.38 1.51 -4.54
CA ASP A 367 23.03 0.50 -5.37
C ASP A 367 22.22 -0.81 -5.44
N THR A 368 21.88 -1.23 -6.66
CA THR A 368 20.97 -2.34 -6.96
C THR A 368 21.59 -3.70 -6.66
N GLU A 369 22.92 -3.81 -6.61
CA GLU A 369 23.61 -5.07 -6.31
C GLU A 369 23.26 -5.60 -4.91
N HIS A 370 23.13 -4.69 -3.93
CA HIS A 370 22.68 -4.99 -2.57
C HIS A 370 21.18 -5.35 -2.53
N ARG A 371 20.38 -4.77 -3.43
CA ARG A 371 18.93 -5.00 -3.52
C ARG A 371 18.59 -6.38 -4.07
N SER A 372 19.27 -6.86 -5.11
CA SER A 372 19.03 -8.21 -5.67
C SER A 372 19.15 -9.29 -4.59
N ARG A 373 20.15 -9.14 -3.72
CA ARG A 373 20.42 -10.02 -2.58
C ARG A 373 19.35 -9.93 -1.49
N ARG A 374 18.96 -8.71 -1.08
CA ARG A 374 17.86 -8.49 -0.12
C ARG A 374 16.51 -9.01 -0.64
N LEU A 375 16.20 -8.80 -1.93
CA LEU A 375 14.97 -9.30 -2.56
C LEU A 375 14.93 -10.82 -2.59
N LEU A 376 16.04 -11.49 -2.91
CA LEU A 376 16.15 -12.95 -2.86
C LEU A 376 15.94 -13.48 -1.43
N GLU A 377 16.51 -12.83 -0.42
CA GLU A 377 16.35 -13.20 0.99
C GLU A 377 14.91 -13.01 1.50
N GLU A 378 14.25 -11.92 1.13
CA GLU A 378 12.82 -11.64 1.45
C GLU A 378 11.87 -12.63 0.77
N LEU A 379 12.14 -12.99 -0.50
CA LEU A 379 11.38 -14.01 -1.22
C LEU A 379 11.56 -15.40 -0.60
N ASP A 380 12.77 -15.74 -0.18
CA ASP A 380 13.05 -16.99 0.53
C ASP A 380 12.37 -17.04 1.90
N ARG A 381 12.32 -15.92 2.64
CA ARG A 381 11.61 -15.83 3.93
C ARG A 381 10.10 -15.98 3.76
N ASN A 382 9.49 -15.21 2.85
CA ASN A 382 8.05 -15.26 2.60
C ASN A 382 7.60 -16.62 2.02
N SER A 383 8.41 -17.25 1.17
CA SER A 383 8.12 -18.59 0.65
C SER A 383 8.22 -19.66 1.73
N ARG A 384 9.13 -19.52 2.70
CA ARG A 384 9.19 -20.37 3.92
C ARG A 384 7.96 -20.16 4.80
N GLU A 385 7.58 -18.92 5.11
CA GLU A 385 6.40 -18.62 5.92
C GLU A 385 5.09 -19.13 5.29
N GLN A 386 4.93 -19.01 3.96
CA GLN A 386 3.78 -19.59 3.26
C GLN A 386 3.77 -21.12 3.32
N ARG A 387 4.94 -21.78 3.25
CA ARG A 387 5.06 -23.24 3.38
C ARG A 387 4.69 -23.71 4.78
N GLU A 388 5.05 -22.94 5.82
CA GLU A 388 4.75 -23.25 7.22
C GLU A 388 3.28 -23.01 7.58
N ARG A 389 2.63 -21.98 7.01
CA ARG A 389 1.22 -21.65 7.31
C ARG A 389 0.21 -22.61 6.66
N MET A 390 0.57 -23.32 5.59
CA MET A 390 -0.37 -24.18 4.85
C MET A 390 0.18 -25.60 4.53
N PRO A 391 0.54 -26.40 5.56
CA PRO A 391 1.14 -27.73 5.35
C PRO A 391 0.18 -28.72 4.68
N ARG A 392 -1.15 -28.56 4.87
CA ARG A 392 -2.17 -29.45 4.29
C ARG A 392 -2.43 -29.19 2.80
N LEU A 393 -2.39 -27.93 2.36
CA LEU A 393 -2.58 -27.55 0.95
C LEU A 393 -1.37 -27.94 0.10
N ASN A 394 -0.14 -27.80 0.63
CA ASN A 394 1.07 -28.23 -0.08
C ASN A 394 1.15 -29.76 -0.25
N ARG A 395 0.79 -30.54 0.77
CA ARG A 395 0.68 -32.01 0.64
C ARG A 395 -0.37 -32.45 -0.38
N LEU A 396 -1.47 -31.70 -0.51
CA LEU A 396 -2.48 -31.92 -1.54
C LEU A 396 -1.94 -31.56 -2.94
N ARG A 397 -1.18 -30.48 -3.08
CA ARG A 397 -0.55 -30.04 -4.34
C ARG A 397 0.55 -30.99 -4.82
N GLU A 398 1.37 -31.50 -3.90
CA GLU A 398 2.38 -32.54 -4.19
C GLU A 398 1.73 -33.86 -4.61
N ARG A 399 0.64 -34.27 -3.97
CA ARG A 399 -0.15 -35.46 -4.39
C ARG A 399 -0.82 -35.28 -5.75
N LEU A 400 -1.13 -34.05 -6.15
CA LEU A 400 -1.77 -33.75 -7.44
C LEU A 400 -0.78 -33.54 -8.59
N GLY A 401 0.53 -33.72 -8.39
CA GLY A 401 1.51 -33.79 -9.49
C GLY A 401 1.68 -32.50 -10.32
N VAL A 402 1.28 -31.33 -9.81
CA VAL A 402 1.24 -30.08 -10.59
C VAL A 402 2.63 -29.44 -10.76
N GLN A 403 3.66 -29.94 -10.08
CA GLN A 403 5.02 -29.38 -10.19
C GLN A 403 5.78 -29.82 -11.45
N ASP A 404 5.51 -31.00 -11.99
CA ASP A 404 6.34 -31.58 -13.07
C ASP A 404 6.00 -31.02 -14.47
N GLN A 405 4.81 -30.42 -14.65
CA GLN A 405 4.40 -29.83 -15.93
C GLN A 405 4.90 -28.39 -16.15
N LEU A 406 5.08 -27.60 -15.08
CA LEU A 406 5.58 -26.22 -15.19
C LEU A 406 7.09 -26.15 -15.41
N TRP A 407 7.84 -27.17 -14.97
CA TRP A 407 9.28 -27.25 -15.19
C TRP A 407 9.63 -27.80 -16.59
N ARG A 408 8.87 -28.77 -17.13
CA ARG A 408 9.10 -29.29 -18.49
C ARG A 408 8.75 -28.32 -19.61
N SER A 409 7.81 -27.39 -19.39
CA SER A 409 7.46 -26.36 -20.38
C SER A 409 8.50 -25.24 -20.49
N ARG A 410 9.40 -25.08 -19.50
CA ARG A 410 10.49 -24.10 -19.53
C ARG A 410 11.80 -24.62 -20.13
N THR A 411 12.01 -25.93 -20.21
CA THR A 411 13.24 -26.54 -20.74
C THR A 411 13.10 -27.14 -22.14
N GLY A 412 11.94 -26.97 -22.79
CA GLY A 412 11.61 -27.56 -24.09
C GLY A 412 11.98 -26.74 -25.34
N PHE A 413 12.63 -25.58 -25.22
CA PHE A 413 13.13 -24.81 -26.37
C PHE A 413 14.65 -24.90 -26.44
N GLY A 414 15.15 -25.96 -27.08
CA GLY A 414 16.58 -26.09 -27.29
C GLY A 414 17.04 -27.47 -27.69
N ARG A 415 16.44 -28.08 -28.72
CA ARG A 415 17.11 -29.10 -29.56
C ARG A 415 16.26 -29.53 -30.75
N ARG A 416 16.69 -29.09 -31.94
CA ARG A 416 16.55 -29.60 -33.33
C ARG A 416 16.64 -28.35 -34.23
N SER A 417 17.46 -28.24 -35.26
CA SER A 417 18.09 -29.20 -36.18
C SER A 417 19.22 -28.46 -36.92
N SER A 418 20.41 -29.06 -37.06
CA SER A 418 21.06 -29.42 -38.35
C SER A 418 21.09 -28.32 -39.42
#